data_AF-A0A6J0BI01-F1
#
_entry.id   AF-A0A6J0BI01-F1
#
_cell.length_a   1.000
_cell.length_b   1.000
_cell.length_c   1.000
_cell.angle_alpha   90.00
_cell.angle_beta   90.00
_cell.angle_gamma   90.00
#
_symmetry.space_group_name_H-M   'P 1'
#
loop_
_entity.id
_entity.type
_entity.pdbx_description
1 polymer ?
#
loop_
_entity_poly.entity_id
_entity_poly.type
_entity_poly.pdbx_seq_one_letter_code
_entity_poly.pdbx_strand_id
1 'polypeptide(L)'
;MSSFTFGQKIFTPTPPEKGSFPLDHEGKCKRVMVDYMRCLRDNKGNNTICRDVARDYLGCRMDNNLMAKEEWSKLGFGDENKKET
;
A
#
# COMPACT_ATOMS: atom_id res chain seq x y z
N MET A 1 44.61 4.02 16.44
CA MET A 1 43.60 4.79 17.19
C MET A 1 42.52 3.82 17.59
N SER A 2 42.44 3.51 18.88
CA SER A 2 41.66 2.40 19.43
C SER A 2 40.16 2.75 19.43
N SER A 3 39.36 1.91 18.78
CA SER A 3 37.90 2.05 18.67
C SER A 3 37.23 1.77 20.02
N PHE A 4 36.53 2.76 20.56
CA PHE A 4 35.68 2.62 21.74
C PHE A 4 34.22 2.46 21.31
N THR A 5 33.78 1.24 21.01
CA THR A 5 32.35 0.94 20.82
C THR A 5 31.74 0.58 22.18
N PHE A 6 31.46 1.60 22.99
CA PHE A 6 30.71 1.43 24.23
C PHE A 6 29.25 1.12 23.92
N GLY A 7 28.83 -0.13 24.18
CA GLY A 7 27.48 -0.47 24.63
C GLY A 7 26.32 0.07 23.80
N GLN A 8 26.34 -0.09 22.47
CA GLN A 8 25.12 0.07 21.68
C GLN A 8 24.18 -1.07 22.05
N LYS A 9 23.12 -0.77 22.84
CA LYS A 9 21.98 -1.67 22.98
C LYS A 9 21.60 -2.14 21.58
N ILE A 10 21.56 -3.45 21.36
CA ILE A 10 21.04 -4.03 20.12
C ILE A 10 19.60 -3.51 20.03
N PHE A 11 19.37 -2.53 19.16
CA PHE A 11 18.02 -2.17 18.75
C PHE A 11 17.51 -3.39 18.00
N THR A 12 16.73 -4.21 18.68
CA THR A 12 15.89 -5.19 18.03
C THR A 12 14.68 -4.40 17.54
N PRO A 13 14.63 -3.99 16.26
CA PRO A 13 13.39 -3.43 15.74
C PRO A 13 12.30 -4.46 16.02
N THR A 14 11.30 -4.10 16.82
CA THR A 14 10.07 -4.86 16.84
C THR A 14 9.56 -4.89 15.40
N PRO A 15 9.40 -6.09 14.80
CA PRO A 15 8.91 -6.20 13.45
C PRO A 15 7.64 -5.36 13.32
N PRO A 16 7.53 -4.56 12.26
CA PRO A 16 6.80 -3.31 12.40
C PRO A 16 5.31 -3.62 12.44
N GLU A 17 4.56 -2.87 13.22
CA GLU A 17 3.09 -2.93 13.23
C GLU A 17 2.46 -2.79 11.82
N LYS A 18 3.26 -2.41 10.80
CA LYS A 18 2.87 -2.25 9.38
C LYS A 18 3.88 -2.80 8.35
N GLY A 19 4.95 -3.50 8.74
CA GLY A 19 6.20 -3.52 7.95
C GLY A 19 6.67 -4.84 7.33
N SER A 20 5.82 -5.85 7.22
CA SER A 20 5.99 -6.86 6.16
C SER A 20 4.74 -6.86 5.32
N PHE A 21 4.76 -6.22 4.16
CA PHE A 21 3.64 -6.28 3.24
C PHE A 21 3.57 -7.71 2.70
N PRO A 22 2.50 -8.48 2.98
CA PRO A 22 2.39 -9.82 2.46
C PRO A 22 2.54 -9.76 0.94
N LEU A 23 3.49 -10.53 0.40
CA LEU A 23 3.59 -10.68 -1.04
C LEU A 23 2.39 -11.50 -1.52
N ASP A 24 1.74 -11.04 -2.58
CA ASP A 24 0.63 -11.76 -3.21
C ASP A 24 1.18 -12.95 -4.02
N HIS A 25 1.56 -14.02 -3.32
CA HIS A 25 2.18 -15.21 -3.91
C HIS A 25 1.23 -15.96 -4.84
N GLU A 26 -0.05 -16.04 -4.48
CA GLU A 26 -1.09 -16.71 -5.27
C GLU A 26 -1.63 -15.82 -6.39
N GLY A 27 -1.27 -14.53 -6.41
CA GLY A 27 -1.71 -13.58 -7.41
C GLY A 27 -3.22 -13.26 -7.36
N LYS A 28 -3.84 -13.32 -6.17
CA LYS A 28 -5.29 -13.11 -6.00
C LYS A 28 -5.74 -11.75 -6.51
N CYS A 29 -4.89 -10.73 -6.33
CA CYS A 29 -5.17 -9.37 -6.76
C CYS A 29 -4.39 -8.97 -8.02
N LYS A 30 -3.76 -9.93 -8.70
CA LYS A 30 -2.93 -9.67 -9.89
C LYS A 30 -3.72 -9.05 -11.04
N ARG A 31 -4.99 -9.45 -11.24
CA ARG A 31 -5.84 -8.88 -12.30
C ARG A 31 -6.03 -7.37 -12.12
N VAL A 32 -6.49 -6.96 -10.93
CA VAL A 32 -6.74 -5.55 -10.61
C VAL A 32 -5.44 -4.74 -10.58
N MET A 33 -4.33 -5.36 -10.13
CA MET A 33 -3.01 -4.77 -10.22
C MET A 33 -2.62 -4.45 -11.67
N VAL A 34 -2.83 -5.39 -12.61
CA VAL A 34 -2.54 -5.18 -14.03
C VAL A 34 -3.42 -4.07 -14.61
N ASP A 35 -4.70 -4.01 -14.23
CA ASP A 35 -5.61 -2.96 -14.67
C ASP A 35 -5.17 -1.58 -14.16
N TYR A 36 -4.71 -1.49 -12.90
CA TYR A 36 -4.15 -0.26 -12.34
C TYR A 36 -2.87 0.17 -13.08
N MET A 37 -1.96 -0.77 -13.33
CA MET A 37 -0.72 -0.50 -14.06
C MET A 37 -0.98 -0.09 -15.51
N ARG A 38 -2.00 -0.68 -16.16
CA ARG A 38 -2.47 -0.26 -17.48
C ARG A 38 -3.00 1.16 -17.44
N CYS A 39 -3.87 1.48 -16.49
CA CYS A 39 -4.38 2.83 -16.32
C CYS A 39 -3.25 3.86 -16.16
N LEU A 40 -2.27 3.58 -15.29
CA LEU A 40 -1.12 4.47 -15.11
C LEU A 40 -0.35 4.66 -16.41
N ARG A 41 -0.08 3.58 -17.14
CA ARG A 41 0.66 3.65 -18.41
C ARG A 41 -0.09 4.50 -19.44
N ASP A 42 -1.39 4.28 -19.59
CA ASP A 42 -2.22 4.96 -20.59
C ASP A 42 -2.41 6.45 -20.23
N ASN A 43 -2.41 6.79 -18.93
CA ASN A 43 -2.55 8.15 -18.42
C ASN A 43 -1.22 8.81 -18.04
N LYS A 44 -0.08 8.34 -18.58
CA LYS A 44 1.26 8.92 -18.38
C LYS A 44 1.65 9.08 -16.89
N GLY A 45 1.25 8.13 -16.05
CA GLY A 45 1.52 8.11 -14.62
C GLY A 45 0.58 8.97 -13.78
N ASN A 46 -0.51 9.50 -14.35
CA ASN A 46 -1.48 10.29 -13.58
C ASN A 46 -2.32 9.41 -12.64
N ASN A 47 -1.92 9.37 -11.37
CA ASN A 47 -2.59 8.59 -10.34
C ASN A 47 -4.01 9.08 -10.03
N THR A 48 -4.30 10.38 -10.19
CA THR A 48 -5.62 10.95 -9.89
C THR A 48 -6.71 10.35 -10.77
N ILE A 49 -6.38 10.06 -12.04
CA ILE A 49 -7.31 9.41 -13.00
C ILE A 49 -7.51 7.94 -12.64
N CYS A 50 -6.46 7.27 -12.16
CA CYS A 50 -6.47 5.85 -11.82
C CYS A 50 -6.88 5.55 -10.37
N ARG A 51 -7.39 6.56 -9.66
CA ARG A 51 -7.70 6.50 -8.23
C ARG A 51 -8.76 5.43 -7.93
N ASP A 52 -9.80 5.31 -8.76
CA ASP A 52 -10.81 4.27 -8.58
C ASP A 52 -10.22 2.86 -8.69
N VAL A 53 -9.35 2.63 -9.68
CA VAL A 53 -8.68 1.34 -9.88
C VAL A 53 -7.67 1.06 -8.75
N ALA A 54 -7.04 2.10 -8.21
CA ALA A 54 -6.16 1.99 -7.05
C ALA A 54 -6.96 1.60 -5.78
N ARG A 55 -8.14 2.17 -5.58
CA ARG A 55 -9.06 1.82 -4.48
C ARG A 55 -9.44 0.34 -4.57
N ASP A 56 -9.85 -0.12 -5.75
CA ASP A 56 -10.23 -1.52 -5.97
C ASP A 56 -9.06 -2.49 -5.72
N TYR A 57 -7.84 -2.10 -6.15
CA TYR A 57 -6.64 -2.90 -5.91
C TYR A 57 -6.33 -3.02 -4.41
N LEU A 58 -6.39 -1.92 -3.66
CA LEU A 58 -6.17 -1.94 -2.21
C LEU A 58 -7.29 -2.68 -1.48
N GLY A 59 -8.54 -2.56 -1.93
CA GLY A 59 -9.68 -3.30 -1.41
C GLY A 59 -9.48 -4.81 -1.53
N CYS A 60 -9.10 -5.28 -2.74
CA CYS A 60 -8.77 -6.68 -2.96
C CYS A 60 -7.71 -7.19 -1.98
N ARG A 61 -6.68 -6.39 -1.69
CA ARG A 61 -5.62 -6.78 -0.76
C ARG A 61 -6.10 -6.85 0.68
N MET A 62 -6.93 -5.92 1.11
CA MET A 62 -7.55 -5.93 2.44
C MET A 62 -8.49 -7.13 2.63
N ASP A 63 -9.25 -7.49 1.59
CA ASP A 63 -10.18 -8.63 1.63
C ASP A 63 -9.47 -9.98 1.67
N ASN A 64 -8.30 -10.07 1.02
CA ASN A 64 -7.50 -11.29 0.97
C ASN A 64 -6.45 -11.41 2.08
N ASN A 65 -6.51 -10.53 3.10
CA ASN A 65 -5.52 -10.46 4.19
C ASN A 65 -4.07 -10.25 3.70
N LEU A 66 -3.91 -9.63 2.51
CA LEU A 66 -2.62 -9.22 1.94
C LEU A 66 -2.23 -7.79 2.34
N MET A 67 -3.05 -7.17 3.18
CA MET A 67 -2.88 -5.85 3.77
C MET A 67 -3.78 -5.76 5.01
N ALA A 68 -3.36 -5.03 6.04
CA ALA A 68 -4.23 -4.73 7.18
C ALA A 68 -5.42 -3.88 6.71
N LYS A 69 -6.62 -4.18 7.24
CA LYS A 69 -7.81 -3.38 6.98
C LYS A 69 -7.62 -2.00 7.60
N GLU A 70 -7.71 -0.97 6.76
CA GLU A 70 -7.58 0.43 7.17
C GLU A 70 -8.72 1.24 6.57
N GLU A 71 -9.06 2.34 7.23
CA GLU A 71 -10.07 3.29 6.75
C GLU A 71 -9.61 3.94 5.44
N TRP A 72 -10.52 4.06 4.47
CA TRP A 72 -10.26 4.68 3.18
C TRP A 72 -9.71 6.10 3.30
N SER A 73 -10.18 6.86 4.29
CA SER A 73 -9.67 8.19 4.61
C SER A 73 -8.17 8.21 4.93
N LYS A 74 -7.67 7.21 5.66
CA LYS A 74 -6.24 7.07 6.00
C LYS A 74 -5.38 6.64 4.82
N LEU A 75 -5.99 5.95 3.86
CA LEU A 75 -5.36 5.53 2.61
C LEU A 75 -5.41 6.64 1.54
N GLY A 76 -5.91 7.82 1.89
CA GLY A 76 -5.97 8.98 1.01
C GLY A 76 -7.19 8.99 0.08
N PHE A 77 -8.23 8.21 0.38
CA PHE A 77 -9.53 8.12 -0.32
C PHE A 77 -10.67 8.79 0.48
N GLY A 78 -10.37 9.82 1.28
CA GLY A 78 -11.37 10.47 2.14
C GLY A 78 -12.37 11.41 1.44
N ASP A 79 -12.11 11.75 0.17
CA ASP A 79 -12.79 12.87 -0.50
C ASP A 79 -14.00 12.47 -1.37
N GLU A 80 -14.45 11.22 -1.30
CA GLU A 80 -15.43 10.67 -2.25
C GLU A 80 -16.86 11.20 -2.04
N ASN A 81 -17.11 11.85 -0.89
CA ASN A 81 -18.39 12.49 -0.56
C ASN A 81 -18.53 13.95 -1.03
N LYS A 82 -17.69 14.44 -1.96
CA LYS A 82 -17.77 15.82 -2.47
C LYS A 82 -18.10 15.95 -3.96
N LYS A 83 -18.58 14.89 -4.62
CA LYS A 83 -19.06 14.95 -6.02
C LYS A 83 -20.51 14.48 -6.15
N GLU A 84 -21.40 15.10 -5.39
CA GLU A 84 -22.81 15.23 -5.74
C GLU A 84 -23.19 16.70 -5.54
N THR A 85 -22.81 17.56 -6.50
CA THR A 85 -23.49 18.85 -6.72
C THR A 85 -23.28 19.29 -8.16
#